data_AF-A0A453GGJ1-F1
#
_entry.id   AF-A0A453GGJ1-F1
#
_cell.length_a   1.000
_cell.length_b   1.000
_cell.length_c   1.000
_cell.angle_alpha   90.00
_cell.angle_beta   90.00
_cell.angle_gamma   90.00
#
_symmetry.space_group_name_H-M   'P 1'
#
loop_
_entity.id
_entity.type
_entity.pdbx_description
1 polymer ?
#
loop_
_entity_poly.entity_id
_entity_poly.type
_entity_poly.pdbx_seq_one_letter_code
_entity_poly.pdbx_strand_id
1 'polypeptide(L)' 'VHKQVILTKDNLAKRNWTGSTRCSFCDQHESIKHIFLDCPLAKIMWRSVHITFNITPPNSINMLFGTWLDGIDTNTAR' A
#
# COMPACT_ATOMS: atom_id res chain seq x y z
N VAL A 1 -7.56 -5.41 -8.08
CA VAL A 1 -6.24 -5.07 -8.68
C VAL A 1 -5.37 -6.32 -8.79
N HIS A 2 -4.74 -6.54 -9.95
CA HIS A 2 -3.83 -7.69 -10.17
C HIS A 2 -2.43 -7.43 -9.59
N LYS A 3 -1.89 -8.37 -8.80
CA LYS A 3 -0.60 -8.28 -8.08
C LYS A 3 0.65 -8.10 -8.97
N GLN A 4 0.55 -8.19 -10.28
CA GLN A 4 1.69 -8.02 -11.20
C GLN A 4 1.64 -6.72 -12.01
N VAL A 5 0.55 -5.95 -11.90
CA VAL A 5 0.36 -4.73 -12.67
C VAL A 5 1.02 -3.53 -11.99
N ILE A 6 1.08 -3.52 -10.65
CA ILE A 6 1.72 -2.44 -9.89
C ILE A 6 3.24 -2.51 -10.11
N LEU A 7 3.82 -1.39 -10.53
CA LEU A 7 5.25 -1.24 -10.85
C LEU A 7 6.11 -1.04 -9.60
N THR A 8 5.95 -1.91 -8.60
CA THR A 8 6.93 -2.00 -7.51
C THR A 8 8.27 -2.48 -8.04
N LYS A 9 9.37 -2.10 -7.39
CA LYS A 9 10.71 -2.41 -7.89
C LYS A 9 10.98 -3.91 -8.00
N ASP A 10 10.37 -4.77 -7.17
CA ASP A 10 10.42 -6.22 -7.36
C ASP A 10 9.71 -6.68 -8.65
N ASN A 11 8.60 -6.05 -9.02
CA ASN A 11 7.89 -6.34 -10.25
C ASN A 11 8.61 -5.77 -11.49
N LEU A 12 9.28 -4.63 -11.35
CA LEU A 12 10.15 -4.10 -12.40
C LEU A 12 11.36 -5.02 -12.65
N ALA A 13 11.99 -5.53 -11.58
CA ALA A 13 13.10 -6.47 -11.70
C ALA A 13 12.70 -7.75 -12.47
N LYS A 14 11.47 -8.26 -12.26
CA LYS A 14 10.91 -9.39 -13.04
C LYS A 14 10.75 -9.09 -14.54
N ARG A 15 10.84 -7.81 -14.95
CA ARG A 15 10.77 -7.34 -16.34
C ARG A 15 12.13 -6.87 -16.87
N ASN A 16 13.23 -7.38 -16.30
CA ASN A 16 14.60 -7.05 -16.67
C ASN A 16 15.03 -5.60 -16.42
N TRP A 17 14.35 -4.88 -15.51
CA TRP A 17 14.87 -3.60 -15.03
C TRP A 17 16.04 -3.81 -14.07
N THR A 18 17.14 -3.10 -14.27
CA THR A 18 18.43 -3.32 -13.58
C THR A 18 18.68 -2.42 -12.38
N GLY A 19 17.67 -1.70 -11.90
CA GLY A 19 17.82 -0.84 -10.73
C GLY A 19 17.67 -1.57 -9.38
N SER A 20 17.88 -0.82 -8.30
CA SER A 20 17.73 -1.34 -6.93
C SER A 20 16.31 -1.82 -6.66
N THR A 21 16.15 -2.96 -5.99
CA THR A 21 14.85 -3.45 -5.51
C THR A 21 14.51 -2.96 -4.10
N ARG A 22 15.29 -2.04 -3.55
CA ARG A 22 15.10 -1.49 -2.21
C ARG A 22 14.14 -0.31 -2.22
N CYS A 23 13.30 -0.25 -1.21
CA CYS A 23 12.29 0.78 -0.98
C CYS A 23 12.96 2.12 -0.73
N SER A 24 12.54 3.16 -1.44
CA SER A 24 13.13 4.51 -1.30
C SER A 24 12.92 5.13 0.08
N PHE A 25 11.97 4.63 0.88
CA PHE A 25 11.57 5.25 2.15
C PHE A 25 12.24 4.63 3.38
N CYS A 26 12.57 3.35 3.33
CA CYS A 26 13.13 2.64 4.50
C CYS A 26 14.19 1.59 4.13
N ASP A 27 14.60 1.57 2.87
CA ASP A 27 15.69 0.74 2.37
C ASP A 27 15.49 -0.78 2.57
N GLN A 28 14.25 -1.24 2.76
CA GLN A 28 13.88 -2.66 2.81
C GLN A 28 13.49 -3.16 1.41
N HIS A 29 13.35 -4.47 1.21
CA HIS A 29 12.89 -4.99 -0.08
C HIS A 29 11.51 -4.43 -0.46
N GLU A 30 11.42 -3.80 -1.62
CA GLU A 30 10.20 -3.16 -2.09
C GLU A 30 9.28 -4.18 -2.75
N SER A 31 8.07 -4.31 -2.23
CA SER A 31 6.98 -5.09 -2.80
C SER A 31 5.67 -4.34 -2.65
N ILE A 32 4.59 -4.83 -3.29
CA ILE A 32 3.26 -4.24 -3.13
C ILE A 32 2.85 -4.24 -1.65
N LYS A 33 2.99 -5.37 -0.96
CA LYS A 33 2.67 -5.46 0.47
C LYS A 33 3.49 -4.47 1.28
N HIS A 34 4.78 -4.34 0.96
CA HIS A 34 5.65 -3.41 1.64
C HIS A 34 5.21 -1.96 1.46
N ILE A 35 5.09 -1.46 0.22
CA ILE A 35 4.74 -0.05 -0.05
C ILE A 35 3.39 0.33 0.55
N PHE A 36 2.40 -0.57 0.52
CA PHE A 36 1.06 -0.23 0.96
C PHE A 36 0.79 -0.52 2.43
N LEU A 37 1.50 -1.45 3.09
CA LEU A 37 1.14 -1.91 4.44
C LEU A 37 2.34 -1.91 5.41
N ASP A 38 3.46 -2.50 5.00
CA ASP A 38 4.55 -2.79 5.96
C ASP A 38 5.56 -1.64 6.10
N CYS A 39 5.69 -0.78 5.09
CA CYS A 39 6.62 0.33 5.06
C CYS A 39 6.32 1.30 6.22
N PRO A 40 7.34 1.80 6.95
CA PRO A 40 7.14 2.80 8.01
C PRO A 40 6.33 4.01 7.55
N LEU A 41 6.57 4.50 6.33
CA LEU A 41 5.78 5.59 5.75
C LEU A 41 4.31 5.21 5.59
N ALA A 42 4.02 4.02 5.07
CA ALA A 42 2.65 3.54 4.90
C ALA A 42 1.92 3.44 6.23
N LYS A 43 2.59 2.94 7.29
CA LYS A 43 2.03 2.87 8.64
C LYS A 43 1.67 4.25 9.20
N ILE A 44 2.50 5.25 8.95
CA ILE A 44 2.21 6.65 9.34
C ILE A 44 0.98 7.16 8.57
N MET A 45 0.93 6.95 7.26
CA MET A 45 -0.22 7.36 6.44
C MET A 45 -1.52 6.72 6.92
N TRP A 46 -1.50 5.41 7.20
CA TRP A 46 -2.66 4.70 7.74
C TRP A 46 -3.09 5.20 9.12
N ARG A 47 -2.13 5.54 9.98
CA ARG A 47 -2.44 6.15 11.28
C ARG A 47 -3.12 7.51 11.11
N SER A 48 -2.66 8.33 10.17
CA SER A 48 -3.30 9.61 9.86
C SER A 48 -4.72 9.45 9.33
N VAL A 49 -4.94 8.49 8.42
CA VAL A 49 -6.29 8.17 7.90
C VAL A 49 -7.21 7.71 9.04
N HIS A 50 -6.74 6.81 9.89
CA HIS A 50 -7.51 6.33 11.03
C HIS A 50 -7.87 7.45 12.01
N ILE A 51 -6.92 8.33 12.36
CA ILE A 51 -7.18 9.43 13.30
C ILE A 51 -8.15 10.46 12.70
N THR A 52 -8.02 10.76 11.41
CA THR A 52 -8.80 11.84 10.77
C THR A 52 -10.21 11.40 10.42
N PHE A 53 -10.36 10.17 9.92
CA PHE A 53 -11.63 9.69 9.36
C PHE A 53 -12.26 8.57 10.17
N ASN A 54 -11.61 8.09 11.23
CA ASN A 54 -12.03 6.91 12.00
C ASN A 54 -12.19 5.65 11.11
N ILE A 55 -11.39 5.55 10.03
CA ILE A 55 -11.41 4.43 9.10
C ILE A 55 -10.32 3.43 9.50
N THR A 56 -10.72 2.17 9.71
CA THR A 56 -9.79 1.08 10.02
C THR A 56 -8.84 0.85 8.84
N PRO A 57 -7.51 0.85 9.05
CA PRO A 57 -6.56 0.55 8.00
C PRO A 57 -6.74 -0.86 7.43
N PRO A 58 -6.41 -1.08 6.14
CA PRO A 58 -6.44 -2.41 5.58
C PRO A 58 -5.31 -3.26 6.16
N ASN A 59 -5.58 -4.56 6.34
CA ASN A 59 -4.61 -5.52 6.87
C ASN A 59 -3.99 -6.44 5.80
N SER A 60 -4.52 -6.39 4.58
CA SER A 60 -4.05 -7.19 3.45
C SER A 60 -4.25 -6.46 2.13
N ILE A 61 -3.44 -6.81 1.13
CA ILE A 61 -3.56 -6.27 -0.23
C ILE A 61 -4.90 -6.63 -0.88
N ASN A 62 -5.45 -7.79 -0.55
CA ASN A 62 -6.75 -8.21 -1.06
C ASN A 62 -7.88 -7.34 -0.49
N MET A 63 -7.83 -7.03 0.82
CA MET A 63 -8.78 -6.12 1.45
C MET A 63 -8.62 -4.71 0.89
N LEU A 64 -7.39 -4.18 0.85
CA LEU A 64 -7.08 -2.83 0.36
C LEU A 64 -7.67 -2.56 -1.03
N PHE A 65 -7.51 -3.50 -1.97
CA PHE A 65 -7.99 -3.35 -3.34
C PHE A 65 -9.33 -4.03 -3.62
N GLY A 66 -10.00 -4.54 -2.59
CA GLY A 66 -11.24 -5.29 -2.69
C GLY A 66 -12.36 -4.57 -1.94
N THR A 67 -12.34 -4.68 -0.62
CA THR A 67 -13.48 -4.37 0.25
C THR A 67 -13.17 -3.33 1.32
N TRP A 68 -12.00 -2.68 1.27
CA TRP A 68 -11.53 -1.82 2.37
C TRP A 68 -12.48 -0.65 2.69
N LEU A 69 -13.11 -0.07 1.66
CA LEU A 69 -14.04 1.06 1.82
C LEU A 69 -15.51 0.64 1.77
N ASP A 70 -15.80 -0.67 1.77
CA ASP A 70 -17.17 -1.15 1.75
C ASP A 70 -17.89 -0.73 3.04
N GLY A 71 -19.03 -0.05 2.89
CA GLY A 71 -19.84 0.43 4.01
C GLY A 71 -19.35 1.73 4.67
N ILE A 72 -18.31 2.38 4.12
CA ILE A 72 -17.96 3.74 4.55
C ILE A 72 -18.94 4.74 3.91
N ASP A 73 -19.62 5.51 4.75
CA ASP A 73 -20.53 6.56 4.29
C ASP A 73 -19.76 7.64 3.51
N THR A 74 -20.23 7.96 2.31
CA THR A 74 -19.56 8.90 1.40
C THR A 74 -19.40 10.32 1.97
N ASN A 75 -20.16 10.70 3.00
CA ASN A 75 -20.03 12.00 3.66
C ASN A 75 -18.87 12.04 4.65
N THR A 76 -18.32 10.89 5.07
CA THR A 76 -17.13 10.80 5.92
C THR A 76 -15.84 11.10 5.14
N ALA A 77 -15.88 10.99 3.81
CA ALA A 77 -14.73 11.14 2.92
C ALA A 77 -14.64 12.52 2.22
N ARG A 78 -15.50 13.49 2.58
CA ARG A 78 -15.57 14.82 1.97
C ARG A 78 -14.81 15.88 2.77
#